data_AF-A0A7J4I519-F1
#
_entry.id   AF-A0A7J4I519-F1
#
_cell.length_a   1.000
_cell.length_b   1.000
_cell.length_c   1.000
_cell.angle_alpha   90.00
_cell.angle_beta   90.00
_cell.angle_gamma   90.00
#
_symmetry.space_group_name_H-M   'P 1'
#
loop_
_entity.id
_entity.type
_entity.pdbx_description
1 polymer ?
#
loop_
_entity_poly.entity_id
_entity_poly.type
_entity_poly.pdbx_seq_one_letter_code
_entity_poly.pdbx_strand_id
1 'polypeptide(L)'
;MITKQDIDFAINANRKLKEESIILSNLSSTKFREFTKNRLGIEAKKVRISSMKNTKTYDNLLLDARELFELGYGTKFISLCISLKYKMYIHTIFFHKTVQKNRLSFVINDSIFNQLDVICKGRLFYNRIARGIFLSFKCKPLYNLSKNERVGVKIFYDTPGNKIFIKRDDRSSKSLVCGYSDIIISASPIPKNTEKILKFNKNIYTSKNIDVCFEADDFGFDKTDLIDDKNARKLYPHLQKYGFILEKKRITCSDRSCGDLHIYRNGKKYIIEISNVFESPPTDKNYHSAYNRIRDNILGKITRICLLNKCNIIFIFNKTLEDKKIINEDFVRVIEHFKPNLILTTFNDGWEKEVANEIHQLTK
;
A
#
# COMPACT_ATOMS: atom_id res chain seq x y z
N MET A 1 20.60 0.53 -16.30
CA MET A 1 19.38 0.00 -15.68
C MET A 1 19.40 -1.51 -15.82
N ILE A 2 19.10 -2.23 -14.73
CA ILE A 2 19.08 -3.69 -14.72
C ILE A 2 17.84 -4.20 -15.44
N THR A 3 17.95 -5.25 -16.23
CA THR A 3 16.81 -5.84 -16.95
C THR A 3 16.29 -7.07 -16.22
N LYS A 4 15.07 -7.53 -16.58
CA LYS A 4 14.56 -8.82 -16.10
C LYS A 4 15.48 -9.98 -16.53
N GLN A 5 15.99 -9.92 -17.76
CA GLN A 5 16.93 -10.91 -18.29
C GLN A 5 18.23 -10.98 -17.49
N ASP A 6 18.79 -9.84 -17.06
CA ASP A 6 19.98 -9.79 -16.20
C ASP A 6 19.75 -10.55 -14.88
N ILE A 7 18.56 -10.40 -14.30
CA ILE A 7 18.16 -11.05 -13.05
C ILE A 7 17.91 -12.54 -13.29
N ASP A 8 17.18 -12.91 -14.35
CA ASP A 8 16.90 -14.31 -14.69
C ASP A 8 18.20 -15.09 -14.97
N PHE A 9 19.17 -14.44 -15.60
CA PHE A 9 20.49 -15.03 -15.80
C PHE A 9 21.20 -15.29 -14.47
N ALA A 10 21.17 -14.33 -13.54
CA ALA A 10 21.73 -14.51 -12.20
C ALA A 10 20.98 -15.56 -11.37
N ILE A 11 19.65 -15.65 -11.49
CA ILE A 11 18.82 -16.70 -10.87
C ILE A 11 19.21 -18.07 -11.41
N ASN A 12 19.34 -18.21 -12.74
CA ASN A 12 19.75 -19.47 -13.37
C ASN A 12 21.15 -19.90 -12.95
N ALA A 13 22.10 -18.95 -12.89
CA ALA A 13 23.43 -19.21 -12.35
C ALA A 13 23.35 -19.70 -10.89
N ASN A 14 22.55 -19.04 -10.06
CA ASN A 14 22.33 -19.44 -8.66
C ASN A 14 21.60 -20.79 -8.51
N ARG A 15 20.72 -21.16 -9.46
CA ARG A 15 20.04 -22.46 -9.48
C ARG A 15 21.02 -23.59 -9.77
N LYS A 16 21.82 -23.44 -10.83
CA LYS A 16 22.90 -24.39 -11.16
C LYS A 16 23.87 -24.58 -9.99
N LEU A 17 24.14 -23.51 -9.23
CA LEU A 17 24.95 -23.63 -8.01
C LEU A 17 24.31 -24.51 -6.94
N LYS A 18 23.01 -24.36 -6.70
CA LYS A 18 22.29 -25.18 -5.73
C LYS A 18 22.29 -26.65 -6.12
N GLU A 19 22.22 -26.96 -7.41
CA GLU A 19 22.34 -28.32 -7.94
C GLU A 19 23.72 -28.93 -7.59
N GLU A 20 24.77 -28.12 -7.54
CA GLU A 20 26.10 -28.51 -7.05
C GLU A 20 26.25 -28.44 -5.50
N SER A 21 25.14 -28.33 -4.74
CA SER A 21 25.15 -28.14 -3.28
C SER A 21 25.86 -26.86 -2.80
N ILE A 22 26.03 -25.87 -3.68
CA ILE A 22 26.64 -24.58 -3.35
C ILE A 22 25.55 -23.54 -3.06
N ILE A 23 25.45 -23.13 -1.80
CA ILE A 23 24.50 -22.10 -1.37
C ILE A 23 25.21 -20.74 -1.36
N LEU A 24 24.83 -19.84 -2.28
CA LEU A 24 25.41 -18.49 -2.42
C LEU A 24 25.46 -17.70 -1.11
N SER A 25 24.40 -17.78 -0.29
CA SER A 25 24.32 -17.09 1.00
C SER A 25 25.41 -17.54 1.98
N ASN A 26 25.97 -18.74 1.80
CA ASN A 26 26.90 -19.37 2.74
C ASN A 26 28.36 -19.25 2.26
N LEU A 27 28.60 -18.82 1.02
CA LEU A 27 29.96 -18.71 0.48
C LEU A 27 30.77 -17.59 1.17
N SER A 28 32.01 -17.89 1.55
CA SER A 28 32.98 -16.85 1.92
C SER A 28 33.34 -16.01 0.69
N SER A 29 33.85 -14.80 0.92
CA SER A 29 34.25 -13.91 -0.18
C SER A 29 35.32 -14.53 -1.09
N THR A 30 36.26 -15.29 -0.51
CA THR A 30 37.31 -16.02 -1.24
C THR A 30 36.72 -17.11 -2.13
N LYS A 31 35.83 -17.96 -1.56
CA LYS A 31 35.15 -19.01 -2.33
C LYS A 31 34.25 -18.43 -3.41
N PHE A 32 33.60 -17.29 -3.14
CA PHE A 32 32.79 -16.59 -4.14
C PHE A 32 33.63 -16.07 -5.31
N ARG A 33 34.86 -15.59 -5.05
CA ARG A 33 35.80 -15.16 -6.10
C ARG A 33 36.24 -16.31 -7.00
N GLU A 34 36.73 -17.39 -6.39
CA GLU A 34 37.15 -18.60 -7.11
C GLU A 34 36.00 -19.15 -7.95
N PHE A 35 34.79 -19.16 -7.39
CA PHE A 35 33.57 -19.52 -8.08
C PHE A 35 33.33 -18.67 -9.34
N THR A 36 33.25 -17.34 -9.20
CA THR A 36 32.96 -16.45 -10.34
C THR A 36 33.98 -16.59 -11.47
N LYS A 37 35.24 -16.84 -11.14
CA LYS A 37 36.32 -17.06 -12.10
C LYS A 37 36.18 -18.41 -12.79
N ASN A 38 36.10 -19.49 -12.01
CA ASN A 38 36.26 -20.85 -12.52
C ASN A 38 34.98 -21.41 -13.16
N ARG A 39 33.80 -20.96 -12.73
CA ARG A 39 32.51 -21.52 -13.17
C ARG A 39 31.73 -20.61 -14.12
N LEU A 40 31.90 -19.30 -14.02
CA LEU A 40 31.16 -18.34 -14.84
C LEU A 40 32.00 -17.72 -15.97
N GLY A 41 33.28 -18.07 -16.06
CA GLY A 41 34.20 -17.53 -17.06
C GLY A 41 34.37 -16.02 -16.99
N ILE A 42 33.97 -15.39 -15.88
CA ILE A 42 34.16 -13.96 -15.68
C ILE A 42 35.64 -13.74 -15.43
N GLU A 43 36.30 -13.01 -16.34
CA GLU A 43 37.68 -12.61 -16.14
C GLU A 43 37.79 -11.95 -14.77
N ALA A 44 38.58 -12.56 -13.89
CA ALA A 44 39.00 -11.96 -12.64
C ALA A 44 40.04 -10.86 -12.93
N LYS A 45 39.79 -10.00 -13.94
CA LYS A 45 40.47 -8.70 -14.02
C LYS A 45 40.21 -8.07 -12.67
N LYS A 46 41.27 -7.94 -11.87
CA LYS A 46 41.26 -7.34 -10.55
C LYS A 46 41.10 -5.84 -10.77
N VAL A 47 39.94 -5.44 -11.29
CA VAL A 47 39.61 -4.05 -11.48
C VAL A 47 39.46 -3.48 -10.08
N ARG A 48 40.46 -2.71 -9.65
CA ARG A 48 40.33 -1.94 -8.42
C ARG A 48 39.19 -0.99 -8.69
N ILE A 49 38.04 -1.22 -8.09
CA ILE A 49 36.86 -0.36 -8.32
C ILE A 49 37.19 1.12 -8.04
N SER A 50 38.16 1.38 -7.15
CA SER A 50 38.71 2.71 -6.91
C SER A 50 39.37 3.38 -8.13
N SER A 51 39.92 2.62 -9.08
CA SER A 51 40.51 3.16 -10.32
C SER A 51 39.46 3.46 -11.39
N MET A 52 38.21 3.02 -11.20
CA MET A 52 37.09 3.39 -12.09
C MET A 52 36.31 4.60 -11.58
N LYS A 53 36.70 5.18 -10.44
CA LYS A 53 36.05 6.39 -9.90
C LYS A 53 36.04 7.46 -10.98
N ASN A 54 34.89 8.09 -11.18
CA ASN A 54 34.62 9.13 -12.19
C ASN A 54 34.52 8.62 -13.64
N THR A 55 34.28 7.33 -13.84
CA THR A 55 33.94 6.79 -15.18
C THR A 55 32.43 6.55 -15.28
N LYS A 56 31.87 6.73 -16.48
CA LYS A 56 30.46 6.39 -16.78
C LYS A 56 30.11 4.95 -16.42
N THR A 57 31.06 4.03 -16.58
CA THR A 57 30.90 2.61 -16.21
C THR A 57 30.74 2.43 -14.71
N TYR A 58 31.51 3.15 -13.91
CA TYR A 58 31.38 3.13 -12.45
C TYR A 58 30.04 3.69 -12.00
N ASP A 59 29.59 4.79 -12.60
CA ASP A 59 28.29 5.39 -12.28
C ASP A 59 27.14 4.43 -12.61
N ASN A 60 27.17 3.80 -13.78
CA ASN A 60 26.19 2.79 -14.18
C ASN A 60 26.18 1.57 -13.24
N LEU A 61 27.35 1.10 -12.81
CA LEU A 61 27.48 0.00 -11.87
C LEU A 61 26.84 0.37 -10.52
N LEU A 62 27.07 1.58 -10.02
CA LEU A 62 26.46 2.07 -8.79
C LEU A 62 24.94 2.18 -8.91
N LEU A 63 24.43 2.66 -10.04
CA LEU A 63 23.00 2.76 -10.30
C LEU A 63 22.33 1.38 -10.35
N ASP A 64 22.91 0.42 -11.08
CA ASP A 64 22.35 -0.94 -11.16
C ASP A 64 22.42 -1.66 -9.80
N ALA A 65 23.50 -1.46 -9.04
CA ALA A 65 23.62 -2.04 -7.71
C ALA A 65 22.62 -1.46 -6.70
N ARG A 66 22.36 -0.14 -6.80
CA ARG A 66 21.29 0.52 -6.04
C ARG A 66 19.93 -0.06 -6.42
N GLU A 67 19.64 -0.20 -7.71
CA GLU A 67 18.37 -0.73 -8.19
C GLU A 67 18.12 -2.15 -7.66
N LEU A 68 19.10 -3.05 -7.77
CA LEU A 68 19.00 -4.41 -7.25
C LEU A 68 18.80 -4.46 -5.72
N PHE A 69 19.42 -3.53 -4.98
CA PHE A 69 19.21 -3.42 -3.55
C PHE A 69 17.79 -2.95 -3.20
N GLU A 70 17.25 -1.98 -3.94
CA GLU A 70 15.87 -1.49 -3.78
C GLU A 70 14.84 -2.60 -4.09
N LEU A 71 15.14 -3.45 -5.09
CA LEU A 71 14.42 -4.70 -5.41
C LEU A 71 14.56 -5.79 -4.33
N GLY A 72 15.27 -5.53 -3.23
CA GLY A 72 15.39 -6.42 -2.08
C GLY A 72 16.42 -7.54 -2.20
N TYR A 73 17.30 -7.49 -3.20
CA TYR A 73 18.32 -8.52 -3.36
C TYR A 73 19.44 -8.39 -2.32
N GLY A 74 19.94 -9.53 -1.82
CA GLY A 74 21.07 -9.57 -0.89
C GLY A 74 22.40 -9.25 -1.58
N THR A 75 23.38 -8.73 -0.83
CA THR A 75 24.66 -8.24 -1.36
C THR A 75 25.44 -9.26 -2.20
N LYS A 76 25.37 -10.56 -1.87
CA LYS A 76 25.98 -11.63 -2.67
C LYS A 76 25.29 -11.85 -4.01
N PHE A 77 23.97 -11.78 -4.03
CA PHE A 77 23.20 -11.89 -5.27
C PHE A 77 23.40 -10.65 -6.15
N ILE A 78 23.39 -9.45 -5.55
CA ILE A 78 23.75 -8.20 -6.24
C ILE A 78 25.13 -8.34 -6.90
N SER A 79 26.11 -8.81 -6.13
CA SER A 79 27.46 -9.03 -6.59
C SER A 79 27.54 -10.01 -7.75
N LEU A 80 26.81 -11.12 -7.69
CA LEU A 80 26.69 -12.06 -8.80
C LEU A 80 26.08 -11.40 -10.06
N CYS A 81 24.94 -10.74 -9.91
CA CYS A 81 24.21 -10.12 -11.03
C CYS A 81 25.05 -9.04 -11.72
N ILE A 82 25.64 -8.12 -10.96
CA ILE A 82 26.54 -7.09 -11.51
C ILE A 82 27.77 -7.71 -12.16
N SER A 83 28.35 -8.75 -11.54
CA SER A 83 29.55 -9.38 -12.12
C SER A 83 29.27 -10.04 -13.47
N LEU A 84 28.09 -10.65 -13.62
CA LEU A 84 27.64 -11.24 -14.88
C LEU A 84 27.36 -10.19 -15.94
N LYS A 85 26.62 -9.13 -15.60
CA LYS A 85 26.28 -8.04 -16.53
C LYS A 85 27.49 -7.32 -17.10
N TYR A 86 28.43 -6.96 -16.23
CA TYR A 86 29.61 -6.17 -16.61
C TYR A 86 30.82 -7.05 -16.97
N LYS A 87 30.66 -8.38 -16.95
CA LYS A 87 31.71 -9.38 -17.21
C LYS A 87 32.99 -9.11 -16.41
N MET A 88 32.84 -8.70 -15.13
CA MET A 88 33.95 -8.36 -14.24
C MET A 88 33.68 -8.83 -12.82
N TYR A 89 34.69 -9.30 -12.09
CA TYR A 89 34.50 -9.71 -10.70
C TYR A 89 34.29 -8.51 -9.78
N ILE A 90 33.09 -8.37 -9.20
CA ILE A 90 32.80 -7.33 -8.20
C ILE A 90 32.63 -7.94 -6.83
N HIS A 91 33.54 -7.61 -5.91
CA HIS A 91 33.55 -8.16 -4.56
C HIS A 91 32.34 -7.73 -3.71
N THR A 92 31.74 -8.65 -2.94
CA THR A 92 30.57 -8.43 -2.07
C THR A 92 30.74 -7.26 -1.07
N ILE A 93 31.91 -7.15 -0.44
CA ILE A 93 32.33 -6.03 0.43
C ILE A 93 32.17 -4.66 -0.24
N PHE A 94 32.39 -4.56 -1.56
CA PHE A 94 32.17 -3.30 -2.26
C PHE A 94 30.73 -2.84 -2.07
N PHE A 95 29.74 -3.71 -2.25
CA PHE A 95 28.35 -3.33 -2.03
C PHE A 95 28.03 -3.14 -0.55
N HIS A 96 28.60 -3.94 0.35
CA HIS A 96 28.42 -3.74 1.78
C HIS A 96 28.90 -2.34 2.22
N LYS A 97 30.03 -1.85 1.70
CA LYS A 97 30.55 -0.51 1.99
C LYS A 97 29.83 0.56 1.18
N THR A 98 29.64 0.39 -0.11
CA THR A 98 29.10 1.44 -0.98
C THR A 98 27.60 1.64 -0.80
N VAL A 99 26.81 0.56 -0.65
CA VAL A 99 25.35 0.64 -0.46
C VAL A 99 24.99 1.05 0.98
N GLN A 100 25.69 0.54 2.00
CA GLN A 100 25.37 0.89 3.39
C GLN A 100 25.99 2.20 3.87
N LYS A 101 27.22 2.55 3.43
CA LYS A 101 27.96 3.72 3.90
C LYS A 101 27.50 5.00 3.21
N ASN A 102 27.10 4.92 1.93
CA ASN A 102 26.41 6.01 1.24
C ASN A 102 24.90 6.05 1.52
N ARG A 103 24.36 5.19 2.42
CA ARG A 103 22.93 5.12 2.82
C ARG A 103 22.05 5.64 1.68
N LEU A 104 22.18 4.97 0.52
CA LEU A 104 21.60 5.41 -0.75
C LEU A 104 20.25 5.99 -0.44
N SER A 105 20.08 7.28 -0.71
CA SER A 105 18.93 8.07 -0.33
C SER A 105 17.68 7.21 -0.54
N PHE A 106 17.15 6.61 0.54
CA PHE A 106 15.92 5.80 0.49
C PHE A 106 14.75 6.62 -0.10
N VAL A 107 14.98 7.93 -0.05
CA VAL A 107 14.40 9.05 -0.75
C VAL A 107 14.74 8.98 -2.25
N ILE A 108 13.83 8.41 -3.02
CA ILE A 108 13.61 8.94 -4.36
C ILE A 108 12.77 10.21 -4.19
N ASN A 109 13.17 11.23 -4.96
CA ASN A 109 12.49 12.48 -5.24
C ASN A 109 11.09 12.58 -4.60
N ASP A 110 10.95 13.45 -3.59
CA ASP A 110 9.66 13.72 -2.94
C ASP A 110 8.57 14.11 -3.98
N SER A 111 8.96 14.48 -5.21
CA SER A 111 8.05 14.64 -6.35
C SER A 111 7.11 13.45 -6.58
N ILE A 112 7.59 12.20 -6.41
CA ILE A 112 6.71 11.02 -6.57
C ILE A 112 5.63 11.04 -5.49
N PHE A 113 5.99 11.36 -4.24
CA PHE A 113 5.02 11.47 -3.14
C PHE A 113 4.10 12.70 -3.21
N ASN A 114 4.47 13.70 -4.00
CA ASN A 114 3.63 14.86 -4.29
C ASN A 114 2.61 14.56 -5.40
N GLN A 115 2.94 13.64 -6.31
CA GLN A 115 2.08 13.20 -7.41
C GLN A 115 1.15 12.06 -7.01
N LEU A 116 1.60 11.22 -6.07
CA LEU A 116 0.89 10.05 -5.62
C LEU A 116 0.09 10.34 -4.36
N ASP A 117 -1.17 9.96 -4.39
CA ASP A 117 -2.06 10.10 -3.26
C ASP A 117 -1.98 8.89 -2.32
N VAL A 118 -2.20 9.15 -1.03
CA VAL A 118 -2.23 8.10 -0.01
C VAL A 118 -3.47 7.26 -0.21
N ILE A 119 -3.30 5.93 -0.33
CA ILE A 119 -4.38 5.00 -0.63
C ILE A 119 -4.86 4.28 0.64
N CYS A 120 -3.96 3.95 1.56
CA CYS A 120 -4.32 3.28 2.80
C CYS A 120 -3.37 3.58 3.96
N LYS A 121 -3.82 3.29 5.18
CA LYS A 121 -2.99 3.35 6.40
C LYS A 121 -2.42 1.96 6.65
N GLY A 122 -1.10 1.91 6.81
CA GLY A 122 -0.35 0.72 7.16
C GLY A 122 0.40 0.86 8.47
N ARG A 123 1.16 -0.18 8.80
CA ARG A 123 1.97 -0.29 10.01
C ARG A 123 3.32 -0.91 9.66
N LEU A 124 4.39 -0.17 9.91
CA LEU A 124 5.73 -0.75 9.97
C LEU A 124 5.95 -1.39 11.34
N PHE A 125 6.48 -2.59 11.38
CA PHE A 125 6.81 -3.28 12.63
C PHE A 125 8.09 -4.10 12.51
N TYR A 126 8.81 -4.23 13.62
CA TYR A 126 9.96 -5.12 13.72
C TYR A 126 9.53 -6.48 14.28
N ASN A 127 9.80 -7.55 13.53
CA ASN A 127 9.59 -8.92 13.99
C ASN A 127 10.93 -9.49 14.49
N ARG A 128 11.02 -9.77 15.80
CA ARG A 128 12.24 -10.29 16.45
C ARG A 128 12.60 -11.70 15.98
N ILE A 129 11.62 -12.57 15.77
CA ILE A 129 11.82 -13.97 15.35
C ILE A 129 12.43 -14.00 13.95
N ALA A 130 11.82 -13.25 13.02
CA ALA A 130 12.31 -13.13 11.65
C ALA A 130 13.52 -12.19 11.50
N ARG A 131 13.92 -11.50 12.57
CA ARG A 131 14.97 -10.46 12.59
C ARG A 131 14.82 -9.44 11.44
N GLY A 132 13.59 -9.02 11.16
CA GLY A 132 13.25 -8.22 9.98
C GLY A 132 12.19 -7.16 10.26
N ILE A 133 12.15 -6.13 9.40
CA ILE A 133 11.13 -5.08 9.44
C ILE A 133 10.16 -5.30 8.29
N PHE A 134 8.87 -5.23 8.60
CA PHE A 134 7.78 -5.53 7.70
C PHE A 134 6.77 -4.39 7.67
N LEU A 135 6.14 -4.22 6.52
CA LEU A 135 4.96 -3.38 6.33
C LEU A 135 3.73 -4.30 6.35
N SER A 136 2.74 -3.96 7.16
CA SER A 136 1.38 -4.55 7.11
C SER A 136 0.37 -3.46 6.74
N PHE A 137 -0.60 -3.77 5.87
CA PHE A 137 -1.74 -2.90 5.57
C PHE A 137 -2.90 -3.71 4.98
N LYS A 138 -4.08 -3.10 4.93
CA LYS A 138 -5.29 -3.72 4.35
C LYS A 138 -5.63 -3.09 3.02
N CYS A 139 -5.82 -3.93 2.00
CA CYS A 139 -6.33 -3.55 0.69
C CYS A 139 -6.89 -4.80 0.02
N LYS A 140 -8.22 -4.90 -0.07
CA LYS A 140 -8.91 -6.10 -0.57
C LYS A 140 -8.52 -6.48 -2.02
N PRO A 141 -8.44 -5.54 -2.98
CA PRO A 141 -7.97 -5.86 -4.34
C PRO A 141 -6.57 -6.49 -4.35
N LEU A 142 -5.59 -5.87 -3.67
CA LEU A 142 -4.23 -6.41 -3.57
C LEU A 142 -4.18 -7.76 -2.86
N TYR A 143 -4.99 -7.95 -1.83
CA TYR A 143 -5.08 -9.23 -1.11
C TYR A 143 -5.55 -10.37 -1.99
N ASN A 144 -6.57 -10.13 -2.81
CA ASN A 144 -7.06 -11.13 -3.76
C ASN A 144 -5.99 -11.44 -4.83
N LEU A 145 -5.30 -10.40 -5.33
CA LEU A 145 -4.23 -10.56 -6.30
C LEU A 145 -3.09 -11.44 -5.73
N SER A 146 -2.60 -11.11 -4.54
CA SER A 146 -1.47 -11.83 -3.93
C SER A 146 -1.79 -13.25 -3.45
N LYS A 147 -3.07 -13.62 -3.32
CA LYS A 147 -3.47 -15.02 -3.08
C LYS A 147 -3.32 -15.88 -4.34
N ASN A 148 -3.60 -15.30 -5.49
CA ASN A 148 -3.68 -16.01 -6.76
C ASN A 148 -2.32 -16.04 -7.48
N GLU A 149 -1.51 -14.99 -7.30
CA GLU A 149 -0.21 -14.85 -7.95
C GLU A 149 0.86 -14.29 -7.00
N ARG A 150 2.12 -14.64 -7.27
CA ARG A 150 3.26 -13.97 -6.63
C ARG A 150 3.47 -12.61 -7.31
N VAL A 151 3.08 -11.54 -6.62
CA VAL A 151 3.30 -10.17 -7.09
C VAL A 151 4.59 -9.61 -6.49
N GLY A 152 5.58 -9.32 -7.33
CA GLY A 152 6.82 -8.66 -6.90
C GLY A 152 6.61 -7.15 -6.72
N VAL A 153 7.31 -6.55 -5.76
CA VAL A 153 7.15 -5.12 -5.46
C VAL A 153 8.45 -4.41 -5.14
N LYS A 154 8.54 -3.15 -5.57
CA LYS A 154 9.57 -2.20 -5.16
C LYS A 154 8.97 -1.20 -4.17
N ILE A 155 9.73 -0.88 -3.12
CA ILE A 155 9.29 0.01 -2.04
C ILE A 155 10.16 1.25 -1.99
N PHE A 156 9.52 2.41 -1.90
CA PHE A 156 10.16 3.71 -1.75
C PHE A 156 9.66 4.41 -0.48
N TYR A 157 10.50 5.27 0.10
CA TYR A 157 10.20 5.99 1.34
C TYR A 157 10.31 7.50 1.12
N ASP A 158 9.42 8.27 1.74
CA ASP A 158 9.54 9.72 1.79
C ASP A 158 10.59 10.18 2.81
N THR A 159 10.94 11.47 2.78
CA THR A 159 11.75 12.13 3.82
C THR A 159 10.80 12.84 4.81
N PRO A 160 10.15 12.09 5.71
CA PRO A 160 10.80 11.66 6.95
C PRO A 160 10.52 10.19 7.32
N GLY A 161 10.07 9.37 6.36
CA GLY A 161 9.70 7.97 6.55
C GLY A 161 8.30 7.80 7.15
N ASN A 162 7.38 8.69 6.81
CA ASN A 162 5.97 8.66 7.18
C ASN A 162 5.06 8.20 6.03
N LYS A 163 5.59 8.12 4.81
CA LYS A 163 4.93 7.54 3.64
C LYS A 163 5.79 6.46 3.00
N ILE A 164 5.11 5.49 2.42
CA ILE A 164 5.68 4.47 1.54
C ILE A 164 4.95 4.49 0.22
N PHE A 165 5.70 4.42 -0.87
CA PHE A 165 5.16 4.10 -2.18
C PHE A 165 5.52 2.67 -2.56
N ILE A 166 4.52 1.89 -2.98
CA ILE A 166 4.67 0.51 -3.46
C ILE A 166 4.41 0.52 -4.96
N LYS A 167 5.38 0.03 -5.72
CA LYS A 167 5.28 -0.15 -7.17
C LYS A 167 5.38 -1.64 -7.52
N ARG A 168 4.53 -2.15 -8.42
CA ARG A 168 4.69 -3.51 -8.94
C ARG A 168 6.02 -3.62 -9.68
N ASP A 169 6.80 -4.63 -9.33
CA ASP A 169 8.02 -4.99 -10.03
C ASP A 169 8.27 -6.48 -9.82
N ASP A 170 7.81 -7.29 -10.77
CA ASP A 170 7.89 -8.76 -10.69
C ASP A 170 9.33 -9.29 -10.78
N ARG A 171 10.31 -8.41 -11.02
CA ARG A 171 11.74 -8.71 -10.87
C ARG A 171 12.19 -8.65 -9.41
N SER A 172 11.38 -8.15 -8.49
CA SER A 172 11.76 -7.95 -7.09
C SER A 172 11.78 -9.26 -6.30
N SER A 173 12.70 -9.36 -5.33
CA SER A 173 12.68 -10.43 -4.34
C SER A 173 11.62 -10.19 -3.25
N LYS A 174 11.20 -8.93 -3.05
CA LYS A 174 10.09 -8.57 -2.18
C LYS A 174 8.80 -8.86 -2.92
N SER A 175 7.86 -9.49 -2.25
CA SER A 175 6.53 -9.76 -2.80
C SER A 175 5.44 -9.37 -1.83
N LEU A 176 4.25 -9.14 -2.38
CA LEU A 176 3.03 -9.12 -1.59
C LEU A 176 2.79 -10.52 -1.01
N VAL A 177 2.60 -10.61 0.30
CA VAL A 177 2.27 -11.87 0.98
C VAL A 177 0.95 -11.69 1.72
N CYS A 178 0.03 -12.63 1.54
CA CYS A 178 -1.22 -12.66 2.30
C CYS A 178 -0.99 -13.17 3.72
N GLY A 179 -1.30 -12.35 4.71
CA GLY A 179 -1.64 -12.82 6.06
C GLY A 179 -3.11 -13.25 6.14
N TYR A 180 -3.67 -13.27 7.34
CA TYR A 180 -5.10 -13.57 7.55
C TYR A 180 -6.00 -12.52 6.86
N SER A 181 -5.82 -11.24 7.19
CA SER A 181 -6.59 -10.13 6.60
C SER A 181 -5.73 -8.96 6.11
N ASP A 182 -4.41 -9.09 6.22
CA ASP A 182 -3.44 -8.05 5.90
C ASP A 182 -2.54 -8.49 4.75
N ILE A 183 -2.08 -7.52 3.97
CA ILE A 183 -0.91 -7.63 3.10
C ILE A 183 0.34 -7.42 3.94
N ILE A 184 1.32 -8.31 3.81
CA ILE A 184 2.63 -8.20 4.46
C ILE A 184 3.72 -8.10 3.38
N ILE A 185 4.63 -7.14 3.56
CA ILE A 185 5.79 -6.96 2.68
C ILE A 185 7.04 -6.76 3.52
N SER A 186 8.17 -7.34 3.10
CA SER A 186 9.46 -6.97 3.69
C SER A 186 9.77 -5.51 3.36
N ALA A 187 9.86 -4.68 4.39
CA ALA A 187 10.12 -3.25 4.26
C ALA A 187 11.62 -2.96 4.17
N SER A 188 12.50 -3.91 4.52
CA SER A 188 13.93 -3.63 4.53
C SER A 188 14.47 -3.41 3.11
N PRO A 189 15.36 -2.44 2.88
CA PRO A 189 15.91 -1.48 3.85
C PRO A 189 14.95 -0.30 4.12
N ILE A 190 15.05 0.32 5.31
CA ILE A 190 14.24 1.49 5.71
C ILE A 190 15.12 2.66 6.17
N PRO A 191 14.57 3.90 6.29
CA PRO A 191 15.29 5.03 6.88
C PRO A 191 15.79 4.72 8.29
N LYS A 192 17.04 5.09 8.59
CA LYS A 192 17.71 4.70 9.85
C LYS A 192 17.07 5.27 11.11
N ASN A 193 16.43 6.43 11.03
CA ASN A 193 15.69 6.97 12.17
C ASN A 193 14.49 6.08 12.48
N THR A 194 13.75 5.67 11.45
CA THR A 194 12.66 4.69 11.57
C THR A 194 13.17 3.33 12.05
N GLU A 195 14.32 2.86 11.55
CA GLU A 195 14.96 1.62 12.00
C GLU A 195 15.32 1.64 13.49
N LYS A 196 15.95 2.73 13.94
CA LYS A 196 16.27 2.93 15.36
C LYS A 196 15.00 2.90 16.20
N ILE A 197 13.98 3.66 15.85
CA ILE A 197 12.70 3.70 16.58
C ILE A 197 12.10 2.29 16.71
N LEU A 198 12.04 1.53 15.61
CA LEU A 198 11.44 0.20 15.60
C LEU A 198 12.27 -0.87 16.33
N LYS A 199 13.61 -0.73 16.36
CA LYS A 199 14.51 -1.70 17.02
C LYS A 199 14.81 -1.39 18.49
N PHE A 200 14.73 -0.13 18.92
CA PHE A 200 15.22 0.32 20.22
C PHE A 200 14.25 0.06 21.39
N ASN A 201 12.97 -0.17 21.12
CA ASN A 201 11.98 -0.38 22.18
C ASN A 201 11.99 -1.83 22.72
N LYS A 202 12.14 -1.95 24.05
CA LYS A 202 12.17 -3.23 24.79
C LYS A 202 10.84 -4.00 24.71
N ASN A 203 9.73 -3.34 24.38
CA ASN A 203 8.43 -3.99 24.18
C ASN A 203 8.45 -4.94 22.97
N ILE A 204 7.78 -6.09 23.12
CA ILE A 204 7.80 -7.20 22.17
C ILE A 204 7.27 -6.78 20.77
N TYR A 205 6.44 -5.73 20.71
CA TYR A 205 5.86 -5.20 19.47
C TYR A 205 6.04 -3.69 19.37
N THR A 206 7.08 -3.25 18.67
CA THR A 206 7.23 -1.83 18.31
C THR A 206 6.79 -1.62 16.88
N SER A 207 6.00 -0.57 16.68
CA SER A 207 5.45 -0.26 15.36
C SER A 207 5.26 1.22 15.14
N LYS A 208 5.21 1.61 13.87
CA LYS A 208 4.93 2.97 13.42
C LYS A 208 3.81 2.93 12.39
N ASN A 209 2.77 3.76 12.57
CA ASN A 209 1.76 3.96 11.54
C ASN A 209 2.41 4.66 10.34
N ILE A 210 2.02 4.25 9.13
CA ILE A 210 2.60 4.79 7.91
C ILE A 210 1.54 4.91 6.83
N ASP A 211 1.65 5.94 6.00
CA ASP A 211 0.81 6.12 4.85
C ASP A 211 1.34 5.27 3.70
N VAL A 212 0.47 4.52 3.04
CA VAL A 212 0.82 3.64 1.93
C VAL A 212 0.18 4.16 0.66
N CYS A 213 1.00 4.37 -0.35
CA CYS A 213 0.63 4.88 -1.67
C CYS A 213 0.95 3.79 -2.71
N PHE A 214 0.11 3.64 -3.72
CA PHE A 214 0.38 2.83 -4.91
C PHE A 214 -0.60 3.25 -6.03
N GLU A 215 -0.28 2.96 -7.29
CA GLU A 215 -1.20 3.17 -8.41
C GLU A 215 -1.97 1.87 -8.69
N ALA A 216 -3.29 1.94 -8.87
CA ALA A 216 -4.13 0.77 -9.15
C ALA A 216 -3.71 0.07 -10.46
N ASP A 217 -3.43 0.86 -11.50
CA ASP A 217 -3.02 0.41 -12.83
C ASP A 217 -1.72 -0.40 -12.80
N ASP A 218 -0.77 -0.05 -11.91
CA ASP A 218 0.49 -0.81 -11.72
C ASP A 218 0.20 -2.27 -11.31
N PHE A 219 -0.95 -2.54 -10.70
CA PHE A 219 -1.38 -3.86 -10.22
C PHE A 219 -2.50 -4.48 -11.05
N GLY A 220 -2.93 -3.83 -12.13
CA GLY A 220 -3.91 -4.38 -13.08
C GLY A 220 -5.36 -4.38 -12.59
N PHE A 221 -5.74 -3.45 -11.72
CA PHE A 221 -7.14 -3.25 -11.32
C PHE A 221 -7.56 -1.79 -11.41
N ASP A 222 -8.88 -1.53 -11.42
CA ASP A 222 -9.44 -0.20 -11.60
C ASP A 222 -9.37 0.62 -10.29
N LYS A 223 -9.26 1.94 -10.37
CA LYS A 223 -9.25 2.81 -9.18
C LYS A 223 -10.52 2.67 -8.34
N THR A 224 -11.66 2.33 -8.95
CA THR A 224 -12.92 2.06 -8.27
C THR A 224 -12.91 0.78 -7.44
N ASP A 225 -12.01 -0.17 -7.69
CA ASP A 225 -11.87 -1.37 -6.86
C ASP A 225 -11.31 -1.06 -5.46
N LEU A 226 -10.64 0.09 -5.32
CA LEU A 226 -10.18 0.64 -4.04
C LEU A 226 -11.33 1.20 -3.18
N ILE A 227 -12.56 1.20 -3.70
CA ILE A 227 -13.77 1.50 -2.92
C ILE A 227 -14.11 0.29 -2.05
N ASP A 228 -13.73 0.33 -0.76
CA ASP A 228 -13.88 -0.80 0.17
C ASP A 228 -15.36 -1.18 0.39
N ASP A 229 -16.24 -0.19 0.58
CA ASP A 229 -17.67 -0.42 0.72
C ASP A 229 -18.33 -0.81 -0.62
N LYS A 230 -19.12 -1.89 -0.58
CA LYS A 230 -19.75 -2.46 -1.78
C LYS A 230 -20.79 -1.53 -2.39
N ASN A 231 -21.57 -0.83 -1.57
CA ASN A 231 -22.64 0.05 -2.05
C ASN A 231 -22.05 1.35 -2.60
N ALA A 232 -21.01 1.88 -1.96
CA ALA A 232 -20.25 3.00 -2.47
C ALA A 232 -19.64 2.69 -3.84
N ARG A 233 -19.12 1.46 -4.01
CA ARG A 233 -18.56 1.00 -5.28
C ARG A 233 -19.61 0.92 -6.38
N LYS A 234 -20.84 0.49 -6.07
CA LYS A 234 -21.97 0.49 -7.01
C LYS A 234 -22.42 1.90 -7.39
N LEU A 235 -22.43 2.82 -6.43
CA LEU A 235 -22.90 4.20 -6.63
C LEU A 235 -21.95 5.04 -7.48
N TYR A 236 -20.64 4.92 -7.27
CA TYR A 236 -19.66 5.83 -7.86
C TYR A 236 -19.70 5.93 -9.41
N PRO A 237 -19.82 4.83 -10.18
CA PRO A 237 -19.94 4.91 -11.64
C PRO A 237 -21.09 5.79 -12.14
N HIS A 238 -22.18 5.91 -11.36
CA HIS A 238 -23.32 6.77 -11.69
C HIS A 238 -23.03 8.23 -11.35
N LEU A 239 -22.36 8.50 -10.22
CA LEU A 239 -21.88 9.84 -9.87
C LEU A 239 -20.89 10.37 -10.90
N GLN A 240 -20.01 9.53 -11.44
CA GLN A 240 -19.02 9.93 -12.44
C GLN A 240 -19.68 10.52 -13.71
N LYS A 241 -20.84 9.99 -14.12
CA LYS A 241 -21.63 10.53 -15.26
C LYS A 241 -22.10 11.97 -15.04
N TYR A 242 -22.20 12.39 -13.79
CA TYR A 242 -22.58 13.74 -13.38
C TYR A 242 -21.38 14.66 -13.10
N GLY A 243 -20.16 14.26 -13.48
CA GLY A 243 -18.94 15.04 -13.34
C GLY A 243 -18.32 14.99 -11.93
N PHE A 244 -18.74 14.05 -11.08
CA PHE A 244 -18.03 13.79 -9.83
C PHE A 244 -16.72 13.05 -10.09
N ILE A 245 -15.70 13.41 -9.34
CA ILE A 245 -14.36 12.83 -9.43
C ILE A 245 -14.04 12.18 -8.09
N LEU A 246 -13.60 10.94 -8.08
CA LEU A 246 -13.15 10.27 -6.85
C LEU A 246 -12.00 11.04 -6.20
N GLU A 247 -12.08 11.27 -4.88
CA GLU A 247 -10.94 11.80 -4.14
C GLU A 247 -9.76 10.85 -4.27
N LYS A 248 -8.62 11.43 -4.62
CA LYS A 248 -7.41 10.68 -4.86
C LYS A 248 -6.81 10.08 -3.58
N LYS A 249 -6.96 10.77 -2.44
CA LYS A 249 -6.52 10.30 -1.12
C LYS A 249 -7.61 9.46 -0.47
N ARG A 250 -7.41 8.15 -0.36
CA ARG A 250 -8.26 7.30 0.47
C ARG A 250 -7.52 6.92 1.75
N ILE A 251 -8.24 6.96 2.86
CA ILE A 251 -7.85 6.21 4.07
C ILE A 251 -8.68 4.93 4.00
N THR A 252 -8.29 3.98 3.15
CA THR A 252 -8.95 2.67 3.24
C THR A 252 -8.48 1.96 4.50
N CYS A 253 -9.46 1.50 5.29
CA CYS A 253 -9.39 0.34 6.19
C CYS A 253 -9.09 0.53 7.68
N SER A 254 -9.14 1.72 8.28
CA SER A 254 -9.15 1.79 9.75
C SER A 254 -9.89 2.94 10.39
N ASP A 255 -10.11 4.04 9.68
CA ASP A 255 -10.77 5.20 10.25
C ASP A 255 -12.25 5.27 9.85
N ARG A 256 -13.12 4.75 10.73
CA ARG A 256 -14.58 4.78 10.56
C ARG A 256 -15.17 6.20 10.60
N SER A 257 -14.36 7.22 10.83
CA SER A 257 -14.80 8.61 10.82
C SER A 257 -14.66 9.30 9.46
N CYS A 258 -14.03 8.66 8.48
CA CYS A 258 -13.81 9.28 7.18
C CYS A 258 -15.03 9.19 6.26
N GLY A 259 -15.94 8.24 6.42
CA GLY A 259 -17.01 7.95 5.45
C GLY A 259 -16.58 7.00 4.34
N ASP A 260 -17.54 6.44 3.61
CA ASP A 260 -17.34 5.32 2.66
C ASP A 260 -16.82 5.76 1.28
N LEU A 261 -17.23 6.95 0.84
CA LEU A 261 -16.89 7.50 -0.47
C LEU A 261 -16.60 8.99 -0.40
N HIS A 262 -15.43 9.38 -0.91
CA HIS A 262 -14.97 10.78 -0.93
C HIS A 262 -14.88 11.20 -2.39
N ILE A 263 -15.55 12.28 -2.76
CA ILE A 263 -15.64 12.76 -4.14
C ILE A 263 -15.54 14.29 -4.20
N TYR A 264 -15.18 14.79 -5.37
CA TYR A 264 -15.15 16.21 -5.69
C TYR A 264 -16.10 16.51 -6.84
N ARG A 265 -16.70 17.68 -6.78
CA ARG A 265 -17.40 18.30 -7.90
C ARG A 265 -17.30 19.80 -7.79
N ASN A 266 -17.00 20.48 -8.89
CA ASN A 266 -16.86 21.95 -8.94
C ASN A 266 -15.91 22.51 -7.85
N GLY A 267 -14.80 21.81 -7.59
CA GLY A 267 -13.82 22.18 -6.56
C GLY A 267 -14.27 21.96 -5.11
N LYS A 268 -15.50 21.49 -4.86
CA LYS A 268 -16.02 21.20 -3.53
C LYS A 268 -15.86 19.71 -3.20
N LYS A 269 -15.43 19.42 -1.98
CA LYS A 269 -15.34 18.05 -1.43
C LYS A 269 -16.69 17.62 -0.86
N TYR A 270 -17.06 16.37 -1.14
CA TYR A 270 -18.20 15.67 -0.58
C TYR A 270 -17.75 14.35 0.04
N ILE A 271 -18.29 14.05 1.23
CA ILE A 271 -18.14 12.74 1.87
C ILE A 271 -19.51 12.08 1.88
N ILE A 272 -19.55 10.82 1.47
CA ILE A 272 -20.74 9.99 1.44
C ILE A 272 -20.55 8.84 2.41
N GLU A 273 -21.49 8.68 3.34
CA GLU A 273 -21.63 7.50 4.20
C GLU A 273 -22.91 6.75 3.78
N ILE A 274 -22.81 5.45 3.59
CA ILE A 274 -23.89 4.60 3.11
C ILE A 274 -24.21 3.56 4.19
N SER A 275 -25.47 3.47 4.58
CA SER A 275 -25.89 2.51 5.60
C SER A 275 -27.20 1.82 5.24
N ASN A 276 -27.05 0.58 4.77
CA ASN A 276 -28.15 -0.33 4.50
C ASN A 276 -28.49 -1.16 5.75
N VAL A 277 -28.77 -0.51 6.89
CA VAL A 277 -28.91 -1.13 8.22
C VAL A 277 -30.23 -1.91 8.35
N PHE A 278 -30.68 -2.65 7.33
CA PHE A 278 -31.87 -3.52 7.39
C PHE A 278 -31.82 -4.72 6.43
N GLU A 279 -30.64 -5.13 5.93
CA GLU A 279 -30.53 -6.35 5.14
C GLU A 279 -31.02 -7.61 5.89
N SER A 280 -31.09 -7.57 7.23
CA SER A 280 -31.76 -8.59 8.03
C SER A 280 -32.42 -7.94 9.27
N PRO A 281 -33.71 -8.21 9.54
CA PRO A 281 -34.39 -7.65 10.71
C PRO A 281 -33.72 -8.12 12.01
N PRO A 282 -33.68 -7.29 13.06
CA PRO A 282 -33.10 -7.69 14.33
C PRO A 282 -33.84 -8.91 14.88
N THR A 283 -33.09 -9.98 15.17
CA THR A 283 -33.60 -11.24 15.75
C THR A 283 -33.83 -11.16 17.27
N ASP A 284 -33.62 -9.99 17.87
CA ASP A 284 -33.75 -9.78 19.31
C ASP A 284 -35.22 -9.92 19.76
N LYS A 285 -35.44 -10.66 20.86
CA LYS A 285 -36.76 -10.86 21.48
C LYS A 285 -37.43 -9.54 21.92
N ASN A 286 -36.65 -8.47 22.10
CA ASN A 286 -37.12 -7.12 22.43
C ASN A 286 -36.97 -6.17 21.23
N TYR A 287 -37.96 -6.22 20.35
CA TYR A 287 -38.05 -5.43 19.11
C TYR A 287 -37.74 -3.93 19.33
N HIS A 288 -38.35 -3.28 20.33
CA HIS A 288 -38.14 -1.85 20.62
C HIS A 288 -36.70 -1.49 21.02
N SER A 289 -36.03 -2.34 21.80
CA SER A 289 -34.63 -2.09 22.21
C SER A 289 -33.67 -2.13 21.03
N ALA A 290 -33.95 -3.01 20.04
CA ALA A 290 -33.14 -3.11 18.84
C ALA A 290 -33.20 -1.85 17.96
N TYR A 291 -34.39 -1.24 17.79
CA TYR A 291 -34.52 -0.01 17.00
C TYR A 291 -33.84 1.19 17.67
N ASN A 292 -33.92 1.32 18.99
CA ASN A 292 -33.20 2.37 19.72
C ASN A 292 -31.68 2.20 19.56
N ARG A 293 -31.17 0.97 19.64
CA ARG A 293 -29.74 0.68 19.39
C ARG A 293 -29.31 1.05 17.96
N ILE A 294 -30.16 0.78 16.97
CA ILE A 294 -29.91 1.16 15.57
C ILE A 294 -29.88 2.69 15.43
N ARG A 295 -30.88 3.38 15.98
CA ARG A 295 -30.93 4.84 16.02
C ARG A 295 -29.66 5.42 16.62
N ASP A 296 -29.29 5.00 17.82
CA ASP A 296 -28.15 5.53 18.55
C ASP A 296 -26.83 5.29 17.80
N ASN A 297 -26.71 4.15 17.12
CA ASN A 297 -25.57 3.86 16.24
C ASN A 297 -25.51 4.83 15.04
N ILE A 298 -26.65 5.08 14.38
CA ILE A 298 -26.73 6.03 13.27
C ILE A 298 -26.41 7.46 13.74
N LEU A 299 -26.95 7.90 14.88
CA LEU A 299 -26.66 9.21 15.46
C LEU A 299 -25.18 9.35 15.84
N GLY A 300 -24.59 8.30 16.42
CA GLY A 300 -23.17 8.24 16.72
C GLY A 300 -22.30 8.33 15.46
N LYS A 301 -22.70 7.68 14.37
CA LYS A 301 -22.03 7.80 13.05
C LYS A 301 -22.12 9.22 12.49
N ILE A 302 -23.32 9.81 12.46
CA ILE A 302 -23.54 11.16 11.96
C ILE A 302 -22.67 12.15 12.72
N THR A 303 -22.78 12.13 14.05
CA THR A 303 -22.01 13.01 14.95
C THR A 303 -20.51 12.85 14.71
N ARG A 304 -19.99 11.63 14.67
CA ARG A 304 -18.55 11.37 14.47
C ARG A 304 -18.05 11.89 13.13
N ILE A 305 -18.76 11.60 12.05
CA ILE A 305 -18.33 11.96 10.70
C ILE A 305 -18.47 13.48 10.50
N CYS A 306 -19.55 14.11 10.97
CA CYS A 306 -19.72 15.56 10.91
C CYS A 306 -18.70 16.33 11.74
N LEU A 307 -18.34 15.87 12.94
CA LEU A 307 -17.35 16.55 13.78
C LEU A 307 -15.93 16.50 13.20
N LEU A 308 -15.59 15.41 12.52
CA LEU A 308 -14.23 15.16 12.04
C LEU A 308 -13.98 15.64 10.61
N ASN A 309 -15.03 15.98 9.86
CA ASN A 309 -14.92 16.40 8.48
C ASN A 309 -15.53 17.79 8.25
N LYS A 310 -14.71 18.73 7.77
CA LYS A 310 -15.11 20.10 7.44
C LYS A 310 -15.51 20.24 5.96
N CYS A 311 -16.46 19.45 5.50
CA CYS A 311 -16.94 19.48 4.11
C CYS A 311 -18.44 19.12 4.04
N ASN A 312 -19.00 19.11 2.83
CA ASN A 312 -20.38 18.65 2.64
C ASN A 312 -20.44 17.14 2.87
N ILE A 313 -21.39 16.71 3.69
CA ILE A 313 -21.57 15.30 4.04
C ILE A 313 -22.97 14.88 3.58
N ILE A 314 -23.03 13.71 2.97
CA ILE A 314 -24.25 13.10 2.46
C ILE A 314 -24.37 11.73 3.11
N PHE A 315 -25.44 11.53 3.87
CA PHE A 315 -25.77 10.22 4.40
C PHE A 315 -26.83 9.59 3.53
N ILE A 316 -26.57 8.37 3.04
CA ILE A 316 -27.53 7.56 2.31
C ILE A 316 -27.96 6.43 3.24
N PHE A 317 -29.23 6.44 3.62
CA PHE A 317 -29.78 5.42 4.50
C PHE A 317 -30.92 4.65 3.85
N ASN A 318 -31.23 3.48 4.44
CA ASN A 318 -32.37 2.71 4.01
C ASN A 318 -33.67 3.44 4.41
N LYS A 319 -34.61 3.54 3.48
CA LYS A 319 -35.91 4.19 3.68
C LYS A 319 -36.73 3.55 4.79
N THR A 320 -36.50 2.29 5.14
CA THR A 320 -37.12 1.63 6.30
C THR A 320 -36.87 2.35 7.63
N LEU A 321 -35.89 3.25 7.73
CA LEU A 321 -35.72 4.11 8.90
C LEU A 321 -36.95 4.98 9.18
N GLU A 322 -37.64 5.46 8.14
CA GLU A 322 -38.91 6.19 8.26
C GLU A 322 -40.01 5.24 8.73
N ASP A 323 -40.18 4.12 8.03
CA ASP A 323 -41.24 3.13 8.30
C ASP A 323 -41.18 2.59 9.73
N LYS A 324 -39.97 2.49 10.30
CA LYS A 324 -39.73 1.96 11.65
C LYS A 324 -39.63 3.03 12.73
N LYS A 325 -39.93 4.30 12.41
CA LYS A 325 -39.90 5.45 13.33
C LYS A 325 -38.54 5.63 14.04
N ILE A 326 -37.44 5.29 13.36
CA ILE A 326 -36.09 5.57 13.87
C ILE A 326 -35.79 7.07 13.79
N ILE A 327 -36.32 7.74 12.76
CA ILE A 327 -36.28 9.19 12.63
C ILE A 327 -37.28 9.79 13.62
N ASN A 328 -36.83 9.96 14.87
CA ASN A 328 -37.59 10.59 15.95
C ASN A 328 -37.10 12.03 16.19
N GLU A 329 -37.65 12.69 17.20
CA GLU A 329 -37.25 14.06 17.57
C GLU A 329 -35.74 14.21 17.84
N ASP A 330 -35.11 13.24 18.51
CA ASP A 330 -33.66 13.29 18.78
C ASP A 330 -32.86 13.25 17.47
N PHE A 331 -33.31 12.42 16.52
CA PHE A 331 -32.70 12.37 15.20
C PHE A 331 -32.82 13.70 14.49
N VAL A 332 -34.02 14.29 14.46
CA VAL A 332 -34.26 15.61 13.84
C VAL A 332 -33.35 16.67 14.48
N ARG A 333 -33.25 16.72 15.81
CA ARG A 333 -32.37 17.68 16.52
C ARG A 333 -30.90 17.54 16.09
N VAL A 334 -30.40 16.30 15.96
CA VAL A 334 -29.02 16.05 15.52
C VAL A 334 -28.80 16.49 14.07
N ILE A 335 -29.76 16.21 13.19
CA ILE A 335 -29.70 16.62 11.78
C ILE A 335 -29.76 18.15 11.65
N GLU A 336 -30.63 18.83 12.39
CA GLU A 336 -30.71 20.29 12.39
C GLU A 336 -29.43 20.95 12.93
N HIS A 337 -28.79 20.33 13.92
CA HIS A 337 -27.54 20.82 14.49
C HIS A 337 -26.36 20.70 13.50
N PHE A 338 -26.15 19.51 12.92
CA PHE A 338 -25.01 19.26 12.03
C PHE A 338 -25.27 19.62 10.56
N LYS A 339 -26.54 19.75 10.18
CA LYS A 339 -27.02 20.03 8.82
C LYS A 339 -26.41 19.14 7.71
N PRO A 340 -26.30 17.81 7.90
CA PRO A 340 -25.87 16.95 6.81
C PRO A 340 -26.98 16.82 5.77
N ASN A 341 -26.61 16.48 4.53
CA ASN A 341 -27.58 16.07 3.53
C ASN A 341 -28.00 14.62 3.79
N LEU A 342 -29.29 14.34 3.71
CA LEU A 342 -29.85 13.01 3.90
C LEU A 342 -30.55 12.56 2.62
N ILE A 343 -30.28 11.32 2.22
CA ILE A 343 -30.97 10.64 1.12
C ILE A 343 -31.47 9.30 1.66
N LEU A 344 -32.74 9.01 1.42
CA LEU A 344 -33.38 7.77 1.84
C LEU A 344 -33.74 6.94 0.62
N THR A 345 -33.27 5.70 0.57
CA THR A 345 -33.45 4.80 -0.58
C THR A 345 -33.78 3.38 -0.14
N THR A 346 -34.39 2.59 -1.01
CA THR A 346 -34.74 1.19 -0.70
C THR A 346 -33.58 0.21 -0.93
N PHE A 347 -32.50 0.64 -1.59
CA PHE A 347 -31.40 -0.22 -2.06
C PHE A 347 -31.83 -1.35 -3.03
N ASN A 348 -33.00 -1.22 -3.67
CA ASN A 348 -33.45 -2.12 -4.74
C ASN A 348 -32.62 -1.92 -6.02
N ASP A 349 -32.70 -2.85 -6.98
CA ASP A 349 -31.99 -2.72 -8.25
C ASP A 349 -32.29 -1.36 -8.94
N GLY A 350 -31.25 -0.63 -9.35
CA GLY A 350 -31.39 0.72 -9.94
C GLY A 350 -31.23 1.88 -8.94
N TRP A 351 -31.13 1.61 -7.63
CA TRP A 351 -31.06 2.66 -6.60
C TRP A 351 -29.89 3.64 -6.80
N GLU A 352 -28.76 3.15 -7.31
CA GLU A 352 -27.55 3.93 -7.55
C GLU A 352 -27.77 5.10 -8.50
N LYS A 353 -28.60 4.94 -9.53
CA LYS A 353 -28.92 5.95 -10.54
C LYS A 353 -29.81 7.04 -9.94
N GLU A 354 -30.80 6.63 -9.16
CA GLU A 354 -31.73 7.55 -8.48
C GLU A 354 -30.97 8.40 -7.48
N VAL A 355 -30.21 7.76 -6.59
CA VAL A 355 -29.40 8.44 -5.58
C VAL A 355 -28.33 9.33 -6.22
N ALA A 356 -27.67 8.89 -7.30
CA ALA A 356 -26.71 9.73 -8.00
C ALA A 356 -27.34 10.99 -8.61
N ASN A 357 -28.57 10.90 -9.13
CA ASN A 357 -29.30 12.07 -9.62
C ASN A 357 -29.67 13.02 -8.48
N GLU A 358 -30.15 12.48 -7.36
CA GLU A 358 -30.50 13.30 -6.18
C GLU A 358 -29.29 14.04 -5.62
N ILE A 359 -28.15 13.33 -5.47
CA ILE A 359 -26.86 13.94 -5.13
C ILE A 359 -26.52 15.03 -6.15
N HIS A 360 -26.70 14.77 -7.45
CA HIS A 360 -26.40 15.77 -8.47
C HIS A 360 -27.22 17.06 -8.31
N GLN A 361 -28.52 16.96 -7.94
CA GLN A 361 -29.37 18.12 -7.69
C GLN A 361 -28.97 18.88 -6.42
N LEU A 362 -28.65 18.15 -5.33
CA LEU A 362 -28.20 18.74 -4.06
C LEU A 362 -26.88 19.51 -4.19
N THR A 363 -26.07 19.19 -5.20
CA THR A 363 -24.76 19.80 -5.42
C THR A 363 -24.68 20.70 -6.66
N LYS A 364 -25.82 21.06 -7.28
CA LYS A 364 -25.86 22.17 -8.23
C LYS A 364 -25.57 23.47 -7.49
#